data_AF-A0A9N9P455-F1
#
_entry.id   AF-A0A9N9P455-F1
#
_cell.length_a   1.000
_cell.length_b   1.000
_cell.length_c   1.000
_cell.angle_alpha   90.00
_cell.angle_beta   90.00
_cell.angle_gamma   90.00
#
_symmetry.space_group_name_H-M   'P 1'
#
loop_
_entity.id
_entity.type
_entity.pdbx_description
1 polymer ?
#
loop_
_entity_poly.entity_id
_entity_poly.type
_entity_poly.pdbx_seq_one_letter_code
_entity_poly.pdbx_strand_id
1 'polypeptide(L)'
;GIDTNITYSNQSNLVVERVTLYPIKSCHGFTIPPSSSWPVTSQGLLYDREWMLVNLRTGKALSQKIFPRMTLIRPVVFRDKELLVISAPGHDPLQIKLNEYPDDIDSSTTCSSQVCGDKIETFIYTSPHITNWFTNFLGIPCRLARQPPITNNDNNFIQSQRFIKPHLDVPLTNAHLSLSNESPFLLISRNSVNHVNEMILENENKDETIVEDCFRANILIKATCEYEEDEWKMIRIGGQVFRLIGPCRRCHMICINHETAEKIKEPYSTLAKYRRFKGKIFFGQHMIHDAELSDSPFEIKSGAKLEILEKFQDQQEIFRKPYQKIKPHDGRSDGRNDGRGDGGRGGDGRSDAEETGSMLCESTDVVYFGVVLKSTFIIVNKYDDNDTKTSTPRWTTPTILGSVAGAHRYFFCR
;
A
#
# COMPACT_ATOMS: atom_id res chain seq x y z
N GLY A 1 10.00 -39.74 15.62
CA GLY A 1 8.77 -39.07 15.16
C GLY A 1 8.54 -37.92 16.08
N ILE A 2 8.60 -36.69 15.56
CA ILE A 2 8.33 -35.49 16.32
C ILE A 2 6.87 -35.15 16.05
N ASP A 3 6.07 -35.08 17.11
CA ASP A 3 4.64 -34.79 17.06
C ASP A 3 4.40 -33.39 16.48
N THR A 4 3.92 -33.36 15.24
CA THR A 4 3.34 -32.18 14.60
C THR A 4 1.83 -32.25 14.74
N ASN A 5 1.27 -31.64 15.79
CA ASN A 5 -0.16 -31.29 15.84
C ASN A 5 -0.38 -30.19 16.89
N ILE A 6 0.01 -28.96 16.55
CA ILE A 6 -0.60 -27.76 17.14
C ILE A 6 -1.46 -27.16 16.03
N THR A 7 -2.70 -27.63 15.96
CA THR A 7 -3.71 -27.11 15.03
C THR A 7 -4.25 -25.81 15.63
N TYR A 8 -3.83 -24.66 15.09
CA TYR A 8 -4.37 -23.35 15.45
C TYR A 8 -5.83 -23.24 14.99
N SER A 9 -6.78 -23.49 15.90
CA SER A 9 -8.20 -23.69 15.61
C SER A 9 -9.02 -22.42 15.31
N ASN A 10 -8.40 -21.24 15.11
CA ASN A 10 -9.10 -19.99 14.75
C ASN A 10 -8.84 -19.48 13.31
N GLN A 11 -8.23 -20.29 12.44
CA GLN A 11 -7.86 -19.89 11.06
C GLN A 11 -9.05 -19.78 10.07
N SER A 12 -10.30 -20.02 10.47
CA SER A 12 -11.43 -20.20 9.56
C SER A 12 -11.96 -18.91 8.90
N ASN A 13 -11.50 -17.71 9.30
CA ASN A 13 -12.09 -16.44 8.85
C ASN A 13 -11.13 -15.46 8.15
N LEU A 14 -9.85 -15.81 7.95
CA LEU A 14 -8.90 -14.91 7.29
C LEU A 14 -9.06 -14.97 5.77
N VAL A 15 -9.47 -13.86 5.18
CA VAL A 15 -9.66 -13.73 3.74
C VAL A 15 -9.10 -12.40 3.23
N VAL A 16 -8.62 -12.41 1.99
CA VAL A 16 -8.31 -11.18 1.26
C VAL A 16 -9.61 -10.45 0.96
N GLU A 17 -9.80 -9.29 1.58
CA GLU A 17 -10.97 -8.46 1.32
C GLU A 17 -10.81 -7.72 -0.01
N ARG A 18 -9.60 -7.17 -0.26
CA ARG A 18 -9.35 -6.36 -1.45
C ARG A 18 -7.88 -6.44 -1.90
N VAL A 19 -7.69 -6.51 -3.21
CA VAL A 19 -6.38 -6.35 -3.85
C VAL A 19 -6.36 -5.04 -4.64
N THR A 20 -5.34 -4.21 -4.41
CA THR A 20 -5.18 -2.90 -5.03
C THR A 20 -3.82 -2.77 -5.70
N LEU A 21 -3.85 -2.39 -6.98
CA LEU A 21 -2.70 -2.06 -7.79
C LEU A 21 -2.46 -0.55 -7.78
N TYR A 22 -1.23 -0.08 -7.80
CA TYR A 22 -0.93 1.34 -7.98
C TYR A 22 -0.01 1.53 -9.19
N PRO A 23 -0.56 1.55 -10.42
CA PRO A 23 0.24 1.58 -11.64
C PRO A 23 1.22 2.76 -11.68
N ILE A 24 0.71 3.96 -11.40
CA ILE A 24 1.50 5.18 -11.39
C ILE A 24 1.82 5.55 -9.93
N LYS A 25 3.12 5.68 -9.63
CA LYS A 25 3.62 6.13 -8.33
C LYS A 25 2.91 7.42 -7.90
N SER A 26 2.50 7.46 -6.63
CA SER A 26 1.83 8.61 -6.01
C SER A 26 0.42 8.93 -6.52
N CYS A 27 -0.12 8.17 -7.49
CA CYS A 27 -1.49 8.33 -7.99
C CYS A 27 -2.47 7.40 -7.27
N HIS A 28 -3.76 7.49 -7.61
CA HIS A 28 -4.83 6.67 -7.03
C HIS A 28 -4.60 5.17 -7.27
N GLY A 29 -5.18 4.33 -6.41
CA GLY A 29 -5.13 2.87 -6.54
C GLY A 29 -6.20 2.34 -7.49
N PHE A 30 -5.85 1.36 -8.31
CA PHE A 30 -6.79 0.53 -9.05
C PHE A 30 -7.16 -0.69 -8.22
N THR A 31 -8.38 -0.72 -7.69
CA THR A 31 -8.91 -1.93 -7.04
C THR A 31 -9.22 -2.98 -8.09
N ILE A 32 -8.61 -4.15 -7.96
CA ILE A 32 -8.84 -5.28 -8.85
C ILE A 32 -10.24 -5.86 -8.58
N PRO A 33 -11.08 -6.03 -9.61
CA PRO A 33 -12.41 -6.60 -9.44
C PRO A 33 -12.35 -7.99 -8.77
N PRO A 34 -13.28 -8.32 -7.84
CA PRO A 34 -13.27 -9.63 -7.16
C PRO A 34 -13.37 -10.85 -8.10
N SER A 35 -13.92 -10.65 -9.30
CA SER A 35 -14.02 -11.67 -10.35
C SER A 35 -12.70 -11.96 -11.06
N SER A 36 -11.67 -11.13 -10.86
CA SER A 36 -10.41 -11.20 -11.60
C SER A 36 -9.26 -11.55 -10.66
N SER A 37 -8.41 -12.49 -11.10
CA SER A 37 -7.10 -12.71 -10.51
C SER A 37 -6.07 -11.75 -11.11
N TRP A 38 -4.99 -11.53 -10.37
CA TRP A 38 -3.89 -10.68 -10.79
C TRP A 38 -2.53 -11.37 -10.58
N PRO A 39 -1.59 -11.26 -11.55
CA PRO A 39 -0.30 -11.91 -11.44
C PRO A 39 0.56 -11.29 -10.35
N VAL A 40 1.26 -12.18 -9.65
CA VAL A 40 2.24 -11.89 -8.61
C VAL A 40 3.63 -12.10 -9.21
N THR A 41 4.51 -11.14 -8.97
CA THR A 41 5.90 -11.18 -9.41
C THR A 41 6.81 -10.92 -8.21
N SER A 42 8.11 -11.15 -8.39
CA SER A 42 9.11 -10.79 -7.38
C SER A 42 9.16 -9.27 -7.09
N GLN A 43 8.66 -8.43 -8.00
CA GLN A 43 8.63 -6.96 -7.88
C GLN A 43 7.32 -6.41 -7.31
N GLY A 44 6.31 -7.25 -7.11
CA GLY A 44 4.97 -6.82 -6.70
C GLY A 44 3.88 -7.45 -7.55
N LEU A 45 2.67 -6.89 -7.48
CA LEU A 45 1.65 -7.18 -8.49
C LEU A 45 2.17 -6.74 -9.87
N LEU A 46 1.82 -7.47 -10.93
CA LEU A 46 2.18 -7.05 -12.28
C LEU A 46 1.67 -5.63 -12.54
N TYR A 47 2.51 -4.76 -13.11
CA TYR A 47 2.28 -3.32 -13.32
C TYR A 47 2.31 -2.43 -12.07
N ASP A 48 2.68 -2.94 -10.90
CA ASP A 48 2.65 -2.15 -9.66
C ASP A 48 3.83 -1.18 -9.55
N ARG A 49 3.52 0.12 -9.51
CA ARG A 49 4.50 1.22 -9.49
C ARG A 49 5.51 1.12 -10.63
N GLU A 50 5.06 0.70 -11.81
CA GLU A 50 5.91 0.65 -13.01
C GLU A 50 6.07 2.02 -13.66
N TRP A 51 5.12 2.94 -13.46
CA TRP A 51 5.18 4.31 -13.94
C TRP A 51 5.38 5.33 -12.82
N MET A 52 5.95 6.48 -13.15
CA MET A 52 5.98 7.67 -12.32
C MET A 52 5.89 8.93 -13.15
N LEU A 53 5.60 10.05 -12.49
CA LEU A 53 5.73 11.37 -13.09
C LEU A 53 7.04 12.01 -12.68
N VAL A 54 7.72 12.62 -13.65
CA VAL A 54 8.99 13.33 -13.47
C VAL A 54 8.79 14.80 -13.77
N ASN A 55 9.27 15.66 -12.88
CA ASN A 55 9.26 17.09 -13.07
C ASN A 55 10.22 17.48 -14.20
N LEU A 56 9.73 18.19 -15.21
CA LEU A 56 10.52 18.55 -16.40
C LEU A 56 11.69 19.48 -16.11
N ARG A 57 11.58 20.31 -15.08
CA ARG A 57 12.61 21.32 -14.75
C ARG A 57 13.73 20.75 -13.88
N THR A 58 13.38 19.81 -13.00
CA THR A 58 14.31 19.31 -11.97
C THR A 58 14.78 17.88 -12.22
N GLY A 59 14.11 17.13 -13.10
CA GLY A 59 14.36 15.69 -13.32
C GLY A 59 13.94 14.81 -12.14
N LYS A 60 13.33 15.38 -11.08
CA LYS A 60 12.94 14.61 -9.88
C LYS A 60 11.56 13.98 -10.03
N ALA A 61 11.40 12.78 -9.47
CA ALA A 61 10.10 12.13 -9.38
C ALA A 61 9.14 12.98 -8.54
N LEU A 62 7.92 13.15 -9.04
CA LEU A 62 6.85 13.78 -8.29
C LEU A 62 6.39 12.85 -7.16
N SER A 63 6.04 13.46 -6.03
CA SER A 63 5.51 12.73 -4.88
C SER A 63 4.16 13.29 -4.46
N GLN A 64 3.25 12.41 -4.06
CA GLN A 64 1.92 12.77 -3.55
C GLN A 64 2.02 13.78 -2.39
N LYS A 65 3.04 13.63 -1.53
CA LYS A 65 3.32 14.53 -0.40
C LYS A 65 3.48 16.00 -0.83
N ILE A 66 4.17 16.22 -1.96
CA ILE A 66 4.42 17.57 -2.50
C ILE A 66 3.26 18.00 -3.39
N PHE A 67 2.70 17.09 -4.19
CA PHE A 67 1.61 17.33 -5.14
C PHE A 67 0.39 16.44 -4.83
N PRO A 68 -0.45 16.79 -3.84
CA PRO A 68 -1.58 15.96 -3.42
C PRO A 68 -2.56 15.64 -4.55
N ARG A 69 -2.75 16.57 -5.50
CA ARG A 69 -3.65 16.38 -6.66
C ARG A 69 -3.35 15.13 -7.49
N MET A 70 -2.13 14.58 -7.40
CA MET A 70 -1.80 13.28 -8.01
C MET A 70 -2.75 12.16 -7.56
N THR A 71 -3.32 12.26 -6.35
CA THR A 71 -4.27 11.26 -5.83
C THR A 71 -5.60 11.18 -6.58
N LEU A 72 -5.91 12.20 -7.39
CA LEU A 72 -7.12 12.27 -8.20
C LEU A 72 -6.90 11.68 -9.60
N ILE A 73 -5.65 11.38 -9.96
CA ILE A 73 -5.31 10.65 -11.18
C ILE A 73 -5.61 9.18 -10.92
N ARG A 74 -6.59 8.65 -11.66
CA ARG A 74 -7.11 7.29 -11.55
C ARG A 74 -6.65 6.43 -12.73
N PRO A 75 -5.50 5.76 -12.61
CA PRO A 75 -5.07 4.76 -13.58
C PRO A 75 -5.88 3.46 -13.41
N VAL A 76 -6.23 2.82 -14.52
CA VAL A 76 -6.90 1.51 -14.60
C VAL A 76 -6.19 0.68 -15.65
N VAL A 77 -5.80 -0.54 -15.29
CA VAL A 77 -5.11 -1.47 -16.19
C VAL A 77 -6.09 -2.51 -16.72
N PHE A 78 -6.28 -2.53 -18.03
CA PHE A 78 -7.06 -3.54 -18.74
C PHE A 78 -6.10 -4.52 -19.43
N ARG A 79 -5.77 -5.63 -18.75
CA ARG A 79 -4.82 -6.64 -19.26
C ARG A 79 -5.27 -7.22 -20.61
N ASP A 80 -6.54 -7.65 -20.69
CA ASP A 80 -7.09 -8.30 -21.90
C ASP A 80 -7.11 -7.38 -23.13
N LYS A 81 -7.11 -6.06 -22.90
CA LYS A 81 -7.08 -5.04 -23.98
C LYS A 81 -5.69 -4.47 -24.20
N GLU A 82 -4.71 -4.87 -23.39
CA GLU A 82 -3.37 -4.29 -23.35
C GLU A 82 -3.36 -2.76 -23.18
N LEU A 83 -4.25 -2.21 -22.33
CA LEU A 83 -4.40 -0.76 -22.14
C LEU A 83 -4.22 -0.32 -20.68
N LEU A 84 -3.50 0.77 -20.50
CA LEU A 84 -3.55 1.64 -19.33
C LEU A 84 -4.46 2.83 -19.65
N VAL A 85 -5.57 2.96 -18.94
CA VAL A 85 -6.51 4.09 -19.06
C VAL A 85 -6.35 4.97 -17.83
N ILE A 86 -6.15 6.26 -18.04
CA ILE A 86 -5.89 7.24 -16.98
C ILE A 86 -6.97 8.30 -17.04
N SER A 87 -7.67 8.49 -15.93
CA SER A 87 -8.73 9.49 -15.81
C SER A 87 -8.43 10.47 -14.67
N ALA A 88 -8.94 11.69 -14.78
CA ALA A 88 -8.90 12.69 -13.73
C ALA A 88 -10.07 13.66 -13.88
N PRO A 89 -10.54 14.33 -12.80
CA PRO A 89 -11.64 15.28 -12.88
C PRO A 89 -11.38 16.39 -13.91
N GLY A 90 -12.34 16.61 -14.81
CA GLY A 90 -12.27 17.68 -15.83
C GLY A 90 -11.36 17.39 -17.03
N HIS A 91 -10.92 16.14 -17.21
CA HIS A 91 -10.09 15.75 -18.36
C HIS A 91 -10.63 14.49 -19.04
N ASP A 92 -10.54 14.46 -20.37
CA ASP A 92 -10.83 13.26 -21.14
C ASP A 92 -9.86 12.14 -20.77
N PRO A 93 -10.30 10.87 -20.74
CA PRO A 93 -9.43 9.74 -20.43
C PRO A 93 -8.27 9.60 -21.40
N LEU A 94 -7.05 9.50 -20.87
CA LEU A 94 -5.84 9.20 -21.62
C LEU A 94 -5.65 7.68 -21.72
N GLN A 95 -5.36 7.17 -22.91
CA GLN A 95 -5.09 5.75 -23.14
C GLN A 95 -3.64 5.57 -23.59
N ILE A 96 -2.96 4.59 -23.00
CA ILE A 96 -1.59 4.20 -23.33
C ILE A 96 -1.57 2.69 -23.48
N LYS A 97 -0.96 2.17 -24.55
CA LYS A 97 -0.82 0.72 -24.72
C LYS A 97 0.22 0.16 -23.77
N LEU A 98 -0.05 -1.00 -23.16
CA LEU A 98 0.86 -1.62 -22.19
C LEU A 98 2.13 -2.18 -22.84
N ASN A 99 2.06 -2.55 -24.12
CA ASN A 99 3.21 -3.01 -24.92
C ASN A 99 4.02 -1.84 -25.53
N GLU A 100 3.47 -0.63 -25.52
CA GLU A 100 4.15 0.59 -25.96
C GLU A 100 5.06 1.08 -24.84
N TYR A 101 6.31 0.61 -24.89
CA TYR A 101 7.40 1.32 -24.24
C TYR A 101 7.71 2.58 -25.04
N PRO A 102 8.13 3.67 -24.38
CA PRO A 102 8.64 4.83 -25.11
C PRO A 102 9.74 4.35 -26.08
N ASP A 103 9.65 4.78 -27.35
CA ASP A 103 10.49 4.30 -28.45
C ASP A 103 11.97 4.23 -28.04
N ASP A 104 12.62 3.20 -28.61
CA ASP A 104 13.98 2.67 -28.40
C ASP A 104 15.01 3.56 -27.70
N ILE A 105 15.95 2.88 -27.05
CA ILE A 105 17.14 3.35 -26.32
C ILE A 105 18.02 4.25 -27.20
N ASP A 106 17.52 5.38 -27.63
CA ASP A 106 18.33 6.57 -27.76
C ASP A 106 18.59 6.98 -26.33
N SER A 107 19.85 7.04 -25.93
CA SER A 107 20.29 7.55 -24.62
C SER A 107 19.78 8.97 -24.30
N SER A 108 19.03 9.59 -25.24
CA SER A 108 18.31 10.85 -25.12
C SER A 108 16.91 10.74 -24.46
N THR A 109 16.27 9.56 -24.40
CA THR A 109 14.92 9.37 -23.83
C THR A 109 14.92 8.79 -22.40
N THR A 110 16.10 8.44 -21.88
CA THR A 110 16.27 8.05 -20.48
C THR A 110 16.41 9.29 -19.58
N CYS A 111 15.81 9.24 -18.39
CA CYS A 111 16.07 10.25 -17.36
C CYS A 111 16.50 9.60 -16.06
N SER A 112 17.60 10.11 -15.50
CA SER A 112 18.01 9.83 -14.14
C SER A 112 17.13 10.63 -13.18
N SER A 113 16.30 9.94 -12.42
CA SER A 113 15.43 10.53 -11.40
C SER A 113 15.80 9.99 -10.02
N GLN A 114 15.37 10.69 -8.97
CA GLN A 114 15.54 10.26 -7.58
C GLN A 114 14.22 9.74 -7.01
N VAL A 115 14.18 8.46 -6.64
CA VAL A 115 13.08 7.87 -5.87
C VAL A 115 13.61 7.48 -4.51
N CYS A 116 13.07 8.10 -3.45
CA CYS A 116 13.51 7.85 -2.07
C CYS A 116 15.04 8.00 -1.87
N GLY A 117 15.68 8.89 -2.63
CA GLY A 117 17.13 9.14 -2.61
C GLY A 117 17.95 8.31 -3.60
N ASP A 118 17.37 7.25 -4.15
CA ASP A 118 18.04 6.34 -5.07
C ASP A 118 17.93 6.86 -6.51
N LYS A 119 19.04 6.93 -7.24
CA LYS A 119 19.05 7.27 -8.67
C LYS A 119 18.48 6.10 -9.48
N ILE A 120 17.56 6.39 -10.38
CA ILE A 120 16.94 5.39 -11.25
C ILE A 120 16.91 5.89 -12.69
N GLU A 121 17.10 4.97 -13.62
CA GLU A 121 16.90 5.21 -15.05
C GLU A 121 15.49 4.76 -15.43
N THR A 122 14.81 5.60 -16.22
CA THR A 122 13.44 5.34 -16.69
C THR A 122 13.27 5.84 -18.10
N PHE A 123 12.41 5.18 -18.87
CA PHE A 123 12.05 5.61 -20.22
C PHE A 123 10.94 6.64 -20.15
N ILE A 124 11.12 7.77 -20.85
CA ILE A 124 10.17 8.88 -20.83
C ILE A 124 9.26 8.83 -22.04
N TYR A 125 7.95 8.92 -21.82
CA TYR A 125 7.00 9.16 -22.90
C TYR A 125 7.19 10.58 -23.46
N THR A 126 7.62 10.67 -24.72
CA THR A 126 7.90 11.93 -25.41
C THR A 126 6.68 12.52 -26.11
N SER A 127 5.61 11.74 -26.27
CA SER A 127 4.35 12.19 -26.87
C SER A 127 3.84 13.48 -26.21
N PRO A 128 3.66 14.57 -26.99
CA PRO A 128 3.12 15.82 -26.47
C PRO A 128 1.72 15.65 -25.87
N HIS A 129 0.91 14.73 -26.41
CA HIS A 129 -0.43 14.44 -25.89
C HIS A 129 -0.37 13.92 -24.45
N ILE A 130 0.49 12.93 -24.17
CA ILE A 130 0.69 12.38 -22.83
C ILE A 130 1.25 13.45 -21.89
N THR A 131 2.29 14.17 -22.32
CA THR A 131 2.94 15.22 -21.52
C THR A 131 1.97 16.34 -21.14
N ASN A 132 1.18 16.83 -22.10
CA ASN A 132 0.23 17.90 -21.91
C ASN A 132 -0.92 17.47 -21.00
N TRP A 133 -1.38 16.21 -21.08
CA TRP A 133 -2.44 15.71 -20.20
C TRP A 133 -2.06 15.86 -18.72
N PHE A 134 -0.89 15.36 -18.32
CA PHE A 134 -0.43 15.45 -16.92
C PHE A 134 -0.07 16.89 -16.53
N THR A 135 0.57 17.63 -17.42
CA THR A 135 0.97 19.02 -17.15
C THR A 135 -0.25 19.92 -16.94
N ASN A 136 -1.28 19.79 -17.78
CA ASN A 136 -2.50 20.56 -17.66
C ASN A 136 -3.27 20.20 -16.39
N PHE A 137 -3.37 18.91 -16.05
CA PHE A 137 -4.06 18.49 -14.84
C PHE A 137 -3.35 18.96 -13.56
N LEU A 138 -2.03 18.75 -13.46
CA LEU A 138 -1.27 19.07 -12.25
C LEU A 138 -0.87 20.56 -12.15
N GLY A 139 -0.94 21.31 -13.25
CA GLY A 139 -0.50 22.70 -13.33
C GLY A 139 1.02 22.86 -13.24
N ILE A 140 1.78 21.79 -13.43
CA ILE A 140 3.25 21.80 -13.40
C ILE A 140 3.83 21.02 -14.58
N PRO A 141 4.90 21.52 -15.24
CA PRO A 141 5.56 20.79 -16.31
C PRO A 141 6.10 19.44 -15.83
N CYS A 142 5.53 18.35 -16.34
CA CYS A 142 5.93 16.99 -15.99
C CYS A 142 5.73 16.01 -17.15
N ARG A 143 6.46 14.89 -17.10
CA ARG A 143 6.34 13.78 -18.06
C ARG A 143 6.10 12.46 -17.35
N LEU A 144 5.40 11.57 -18.03
CA LEU A 144 5.28 10.18 -17.63
C LEU A 144 6.57 9.44 -17.98
N ALA A 145 7.07 8.68 -17.01
CA ALA A 145 8.19 7.78 -17.18
C ALA A 145 7.81 6.38 -16.73
N ARG A 146 8.41 5.37 -17.36
CA ARG A 146 8.20 3.96 -17.08
C ARG A 146 9.53 3.29 -16.76
N GLN A 147 9.52 2.32 -15.87
CA GLN A 147 10.70 1.49 -15.65
C GLN A 147 11.05 0.70 -16.91
N PRO A 148 12.34 0.46 -17.18
CA PRO A 148 12.77 -0.45 -18.23
C PRO A 148 12.19 -1.85 -17.99
N PRO A 149 11.86 -2.60 -19.06
CA PRO A 149 11.47 -3.99 -18.92
C PRO A 149 12.63 -4.79 -18.34
N ILE A 150 12.32 -5.79 -17.50
CA ILE A 150 13.32 -6.73 -17.01
C ILE A 150 13.65 -7.70 -18.14
N THR A 151 14.74 -7.45 -18.86
CA THR A 151 15.25 -8.39 -19.88
C THR A 151 16.27 -9.34 -19.25
N ASN A 152 16.01 -10.65 -19.33
CA ASN A 152 16.95 -11.70 -18.89
C ASN A 152 18.11 -11.92 -19.86
N ASN A 153 18.35 -11.04 -20.83
CA ASN A 153 19.44 -11.22 -21.80
C ASN A 153 20.76 -10.71 -21.23
N ASP A 154 21.70 -11.64 -21.18
CA ASP A 154 23.08 -11.47 -20.76
C ASP A 154 23.74 -10.23 -21.37
N ASN A 155 24.43 -9.48 -20.50
CA ASN A 155 25.46 -8.46 -20.77
C ASN A 155 25.12 -6.97 -20.65
N ASN A 156 23.88 -6.55 -20.35
CA ASN A 156 23.62 -5.15 -19.94
C ASN A 156 22.50 -5.09 -18.89
N PHE A 157 22.87 -5.29 -17.61
CA PHE A 157 21.95 -5.21 -16.48
C PHE A 157 21.42 -3.78 -16.27
N ILE A 158 20.35 -3.39 -16.98
CA ILE A 158 19.46 -2.29 -16.53
C ILE A 158 18.38 -2.88 -15.63
N GLN A 159 18.82 -3.63 -14.60
CA GLN A 159 17.94 -4.08 -13.53
C GLN A 159 17.83 -2.96 -12.50
N SER A 160 16.64 -2.75 -11.93
CA SER A 160 16.46 -1.75 -10.86
C SER A 160 17.46 -1.99 -9.73
N GLN A 161 18.48 -1.13 -9.58
CA GLN A 161 19.48 -1.26 -8.51
C GLN A 161 18.92 -0.90 -7.12
N ARG A 162 17.59 -0.77 -6.99
CA ARG A 162 16.93 -0.50 -5.72
C ARG A 162 16.73 -1.80 -4.97
N PHE A 163 17.30 -1.85 -3.78
CA PHE A 163 17.12 -2.93 -2.82
C PHE A 163 16.10 -2.54 -1.76
N ILE A 164 15.47 -3.55 -1.17
CA ILE A 164 14.65 -3.41 0.03
C ILE A 164 15.47 -2.70 1.13
N LYS A 165 14.82 -1.82 1.88
CA LYS A 165 15.52 -0.96 2.85
C LYS A 165 16.11 -1.81 4.00
N PRO A 166 17.33 -1.49 4.52
CA PRO A 166 18.05 -2.34 5.48
C PRO A 166 17.38 -2.54 6.84
N HIS A 167 16.34 -1.77 7.15
CA HIS A 167 15.57 -1.94 8.39
C HIS A 167 14.53 -3.06 8.32
N LEU A 168 14.35 -3.66 7.14
CA LEU A 168 13.47 -4.80 6.92
C LEU A 168 14.30 -6.08 6.96
N ASP A 169 13.71 -7.15 7.50
CA ASP A 169 14.36 -8.47 7.63
C ASP A 169 14.20 -9.23 6.32
N VAL A 170 15.18 -9.06 5.43
CA VAL A 170 15.18 -9.66 4.10
C VAL A 170 16.19 -10.81 4.09
N PRO A 171 15.81 -12.02 3.61
CA PRO A 171 16.80 -13.01 3.22
C PRO A 171 17.78 -12.37 2.22
N LEU A 172 19.05 -12.79 2.19
CA LEU A 172 20.13 -12.27 1.32
C LEU A 172 19.87 -12.36 -0.21
N THR A 173 18.64 -12.67 -0.62
CA THR A 173 18.16 -12.64 -1.99
C THR A 173 18.01 -11.20 -2.48
N ASN A 174 18.58 -10.90 -3.65
CA ASN A 174 18.49 -9.64 -4.38
C ASN A 174 17.04 -9.32 -4.82
N ALA A 175 16.15 -9.07 -3.86
CA ALA A 175 14.80 -8.60 -4.17
C ALA A 175 14.91 -7.14 -4.63
N HIS A 176 14.95 -6.98 -5.95
CA HIS A 176 14.89 -5.68 -6.58
C HIS A 176 13.54 -5.03 -6.28
N LEU A 177 13.48 -3.70 -6.24
CA LEU A 177 12.24 -2.95 -6.10
C LEU A 177 11.88 -2.27 -7.42
N SER A 178 10.59 -2.23 -7.74
CA SER A 178 10.05 -1.28 -8.72
C SER A 178 10.19 0.18 -8.23
N LEU A 179 9.39 1.11 -8.75
CA LEU A 179 9.33 2.48 -8.21
C LEU A 179 8.65 2.54 -6.83
N SER A 180 8.28 1.38 -6.27
CA SER A 180 7.87 1.19 -4.87
C SER A 180 8.92 1.71 -3.88
N ASN A 181 8.48 2.20 -2.72
CA ASN A 181 9.35 2.89 -1.76
C ASN A 181 10.27 1.94 -0.97
N GLU A 182 9.70 0.89 -0.37
CA GLU A 182 10.39 0.05 0.62
C GLU A 182 10.22 -1.46 0.37
N SER A 183 9.10 -1.93 -0.18
CA SER A 183 8.85 -3.34 -0.49
C SER A 183 7.96 -3.54 -1.74
N PRO A 184 7.93 -4.76 -2.31
CA PRO A 184 7.01 -5.15 -3.38
C PRO A 184 5.52 -5.13 -2.98
N PHE A 185 5.20 -5.62 -1.78
CA PHE A 185 3.82 -5.69 -1.28
C PHE A 185 3.69 -5.04 0.10
N LEU A 186 2.53 -4.47 0.35
CA LEU A 186 2.11 -3.95 1.65
C LEU A 186 0.76 -4.56 2.03
N LEU A 187 0.70 -5.17 3.22
CA LEU A 187 -0.49 -5.75 3.84
C LEU A 187 -1.01 -4.84 4.94
N ILE A 188 -2.33 -4.69 5.03
CA ILE A 188 -3.02 -4.11 6.19
C ILE A 188 -4.27 -4.93 6.52
N SER A 189 -4.69 -4.91 7.78
CA SER A 189 -5.97 -5.47 8.22
C SER A 189 -7.06 -4.41 8.28
N ARG A 190 -8.28 -4.78 7.85
CA ARG A 190 -9.50 -3.99 8.03
C ARG A 190 -9.76 -3.69 9.51
N ASN A 191 -9.53 -4.66 10.39
CA ASN A 191 -9.73 -4.51 11.83
C ASN A 191 -8.77 -3.45 12.39
N SER A 192 -7.50 -3.44 11.95
CA SER A 192 -6.53 -2.40 12.30
C SER A 192 -6.97 -1.01 11.86
N VAL A 193 -7.55 -0.88 10.65
CA VAL A 193 -8.07 0.41 10.15
C VAL A 193 -9.28 0.87 10.96
N ASN A 194 -10.21 -0.05 11.25
CA ASN A 194 -11.40 0.26 12.06
C ASN A 194 -11.01 0.73 13.45
N HIS A 195 -10.06 0.05 14.08
CA HIS A 195 -9.56 0.46 15.39
C HIS A 195 -8.91 1.85 15.36
N VAL A 196 -8.14 2.19 14.31
CA VAL A 196 -7.64 3.57 14.15
C VAL A 196 -8.79 4.58 14.04
N ASN A 197 -9.87 4.25 13.32
CA ASN A 197 -11.05 5.12 13.23
C ASN A 197 -11.77 5.29 14.57
N GLU A 198 -11.93 4.22 15.35
CA GLU A 198 -12.48 4.28 16.71
C GLU A 198 -11.66 5.25 17.58
N MET A 199 -10.34 5.11 17.56
CA MET A 199 -9.43 5.99 18.30
C MET A 199 -9.50 7.45 17.82
N ILE A 200 -9.74 7.72 16.53
CA ILE A 200 -9.93 9.09 16.01
C ILE A 200 -11.22 9.70 16.58
N LEU A 201 -12.31 8.95 16.55
CA LEU A 201 -13.62 9.40 17.04
C LEU A 201 -13.57 9.71 18.55
N GLU A 202 -12.88 8.88 19.34
CA GLU A 202 -12.68 9.10 20.77
C GLU A 202 -11.83 10.35 21.09
N ASN A 203 -10.82 10.63 20.25
CA ASN A 203 -9.85 11.70 20.53
C ASN A 203 -10.28 13.10 20.07
N GLU A 204 -11.08 13.22 19.00
CA GLU A 204 -11.27 14.52 18.33
C GLU A 204 -12.70 15.10 18.31
N ASN A 205 -13.75 14.48 18.87
CA ASN A 205 -15.14 14.99 18.77
C ASN A 205 -15.53 15.39 17.32
N LYS A 206 -14.95 14.71 16.32
CA LYS A 206 -15.16 14.99 14.89
C LYS A 206 -15.61 13.72 14.20
N ASP A 207 -16.58 13.88 13.30
CA ASP A 207 -17.03 12.84 12.36
C ASP A 207 -16.01 12.62 11.21
N GLU A 208 -14.70 12.68 11.51
CA GLU A 208 -13.64 12.53 10.52
C GLU A 208 -13.12 11.09 10.55
N THR A 209 -13.63 10.24 9.65
CA THR A 209 -13.14 8.86 9.49
C THR A 209 -12.17 8.78 8.31
N ILE A 210 -11.13 7.96 8.44
CA ILE A 210 -10.23 7.65 7.34
C ILE A 210 -10.70 6.41 6.58
N VAL A 211 -10.34 6.37 5.29
CA VAL A 211 -10.47 5.18 4.45
C VAL A 211 -9.12 4.50 4.30
N GLU A 212 -9.12 3.18 4.20
CA GLU A 212 -7.90 2.38 4.17
C GLU A 212 -6.98 2.71 2.97
N ASP A 213 -7.54 3.31 1.91
CA ASP A 213 -6.80 3.72 0.71
C ASP A 213 -5.66 4.68 1.03
N CYS A 214 -5.77 5.47 2.11
CA CYS A 214 -4.72 6.39 2.53
C CYS A 214 -3.41 5.67 2.88
N PHE A 215 -3.48 4.41 3.32
CA PHE A 215 -2.30 3.59 3.63
C PHE A 215 -1.64 2.99 2.40
N ARG A 216 -2.30 3.04 1.24
CA ARG A 216 -1.78 2.58 -0.05
C ARG A 216 -1.32 1.11 -0.06
N ALA A 217 -2.02 0.26 0.69
CA ALA A 217 -1.73 -1.16 0.78
C ALA A 217 -2.14 -1.89 -0.50
N ASN A 218 -1.37 -2.91 -0.87
CA ASN A 218 -1.70 -3.77 -2.01
C ASN A 218 -2.74 -4.82 -1.63
N ILE A 219 -2.69 -5.30 -0.39
CA ILE A 219 -3.56 -6.35 0.11
C ILE A 219 -4.21 -5.85 1.39
N LEU A 220 -5.54 -5.80 1.38
CA LEU A 220 -6.38 -5.60 2.55
C LEU A 220 -7.01 -6.94 2.90
N ILE A 221 -6.93 -7.31 4.16
CA ILE A 221 -7.53 -8.54 4.68
C ILE A 221 -8.58 -8.22 5.72
N LYS A 222 -9.50 -9.17 5.91
CA LYS A 222 -10.35 -9.23 7.08
C LYS A 222 -9.69 -10.14 8.12
N ALA A 223 -9.24 -9.56 9.23
CA ALA A 223 -8.60 -10.29 10.32
C ALA A 223 -9.62 -10.63 11.43
N THR A 224 -9.15 -11.30 12.48
CA THR A 224 -9.98 -11.54 13.67
C THR A 224 -9.83 -10.41 14.68
N CYS A 225 -8.61 -9.91 14.88
CA CYS A 225 -8.29 -8.82 15.80
C CYS A 225 -7.54 -7.68 15.09
N GLU A 226 -7.53 -6.50 15.70
CA GLU A 226 -6.67 -5.40 15.30
C GLU A 226 -5.18 -5.77 15.45
N TYR A 227 -4.38 -5.31 14.49
CA TYR A 227 -2.93 -5.48 14.43
C TYR A 227 -2.42 -6.93 14.46
N GLU A 228 -3.30 -7.93 14.29
CA GLU A 228 -2.92 -9.34 14.24
C GLU A 228 -1.84 -9.61 13.18
N GLU A 229 -1.84 -8.82 12.08
CA GLU A 229 -0.84 -8.90 11.03
C GLU A 229 0.60 -8.65 11.51
N ASP A 230 0.80 -7.94 12.62
CA ASP A 230 2.11 -7.63 13.16
C ASP A 230 2.86 -8.88 13.65
N GLU A 231 2.13 -9.94 14.00
CA GLU A 231 2.69 -11.16 14.57
C GLU A 231 3.11 -12.19 13.52
N TRP A 232 2.83 -11.94 12.24
CA TRP A 232 3.04 -12.95 11.20
C TRP A 232 4.43 -12.84 10.61
N LYS A 233 5.02 -13.99 10.34
CA LYS A 233 6.31 -14.11 9.66
C LYS A 233 6.15 -14.67 8.26
N MET A 234 5.23 -15.61 8.09
CA MET A 234 4.94 -16.21 6.79
C MET A 234 3.45 -16.51 6.66
N ILE A 235 2.89 -16.19 5.51
CA ILE A 235 1.48 -16.42 5.18
C ILE A 235 1.34 -17.05 3.80
N ARG A 236 0.22 -17.73 3.56
CA ARG A 236 -0.21 -18.19 2.25
C ARG A 236 -1.53 -17.52 1.90
N ILE A 237 -1.64 -16.98 0.68
CA ILE A 237 -2.87 -16.40 0.14
C ILE A 237 -3.22 -17.19 -1.13
N GLY A 238 -4.29 -17.99 -1.06
CA GLY A 238 -4.57 -18.97 -2.12
C GLY A 238 -3.39 -19.95 -2.25
N GLY A 239 -2.77 -20.01 -3.43
CA GLY A 239 -1.56 -20.81 -3.67
C GLY A 239 -0.24 -20.04 -3.49
N GLN A 240 -0.27 -18.75 -3.11
CA GLN A 240 0.91 -17.89 -3.09
C GLN A 240 1.44 -17.69 -1.68
N VAL A 241 2.72 -17.95 -1.46
CA VAL A 241 3.39 -17.76 -0.17
C VAL A 241 4.11 -16.42 -0.11
N PHE A 242 3.94 -15.71 1.01
CA PHE A 242 4.56 -14.43 1.29
C PHE A 242 5.31 -14.46 2.61
N ARG A 243 6.49 -13.86 2.63
CA ARG A 243 7.25 -13.59 3.86
C ARG A 243 7.03 -12.15 4.29
N LEU A 244 6.70 -11.95 5.56
CA LEU A 244 6.60 -10.62 6.16
C LEU A 244 8.01 -10.20 6.59
N ILE A 245 8.45 -9.05 6.07
CA ILE A 245 9.81 -8.54 6.25
C ILE A 245 9.87 -7.37 7.24
N GLY A 246 8.72 -6.98 7.79
CA GLY A 246 8.64 -6.05 8.92
C GLY A 246 7.64 -4.90 8.75
N PRO A 247 7.46 -4.10 9.82
CA PRO A 247 6.39 -3.12 9.89
C PRO A 247 6.65 -1.91 8.99
N CYS A 248 5.59 -1.42 8.35
CA CYS A 248 5.65 -0.29 7.43
C CYS A 248 5.70 1.04 8.18
N ARG A 249 6.77 1.80 7.93
CA ARG A 249 6.96 3.15 8.49
C ARG A 249 6.02 4.12 7.80
N ARG A 250 5.23 4.82 8.59
CA ARG A 250 4.27 5.79 8.10
C ARG A 250 4.80 7.21 8.14
N CYS A 251 4.47 7.95 7.10
CA CYS A 251 4.78 9.37 6.94
C CYS A 251 3.50 10.13 6.62
N HIS A 252 3.56 11.46 6.67
CA HIS A 252 2.42 12.35 6.38
C HIS A 252 1.78 12.19 4.98
N MET A 253 2.32 11.33 4.12
CA MET A 253 1.65 10.96 2.86
C MET A 253 0.26 10.35 3.11
N ILE A 254 0.07 9.64 4.23
CA ILE A 254 -1.22 9.03 4.58
C ILE A 254 -2.30 10.06 4.98
N CYS A 255 -1.93 11.33 5.11
CA CYS A 255 -2.83 12.42 5.49
C CYS A 255 -3.40 13.17 4.28
N ILE A 256 -3.39 12.55 3.11
CA ILE A 256 -3.94 13.14 1.90
C ILE A 256 -5.28 12.47 1.64
N ASN A 257 -6.35 13.25 1.59
CA ASN A 257 -7.67 12.75 1.21
C ASN A 257 -7.63 12.34 -0.27
N HIS A 258 -7.94 11.09 -0.56
CA HIS A 258 -7.81 10.54 -1.91
C HIS A 258 -8.93 10.96 -2.88
N GLU A 259 -10.00 11.59 -2.38
CA GLU A 259 -11.11 12.11 -3.16
C GLU A 259 -11.02 13.62 -3.38
N THR A 260 -10.51 14.38 -2.40
CA THR A 260 -10.43 15.86 -2.47
C THR A 260 -9.02 16.39 -2.73
N ALA A 261 -7.99 15.56 -2.54
CA ALA A 261 -6.57 15.95 -2.51
C ALA A 261 -6.19 16.92 -1.37
N GLU A 262 -7.07 17.13 -0.39
CA GLU A 262 -6.77 17.98 0.77
C GLU A 262 -5.84 17.27 1.76
N LYS A 263 -5.03 18.06 2.46
CA LYS A 263 -4.19 17.57 3.55
C LYS A 263 -4.96 17.67 4.85
N ILE A 264 -5.19 16.52 5.48
CA ILE A 264 -5.82 16.40 6.79
C ILE A 264 -4.76 16.11 7.86
N LYS A 265 -5.15 16.01 9.14
CA LYS A 265 -4.22 15.63 10.23
C LYS A 265 -4.21 14.12 10.46
N GLU A 266 -5.37 13.50 10.37
CA GLU A 266 -5.54 12.06 10.54
C GLU A 266 -5.11 11.29 9.28
N PRO A 267 -4.74 10.00 9.39
CA PRO A 267 -4.61 9.21 10.62
C PRO A 267 -3.26 9.39 11.35
N TYR A 268 -2.38 10.29 10.89
CA TYR A 268 -1.00 10.36 11.39
C TYR A 268 -0.93 10.82 12.85
N SER A 269 -1.78 11.76 13.26
CA SER A 269 -1.85 12.23 14.66
C SER A 269 -2.25 11.11 15.61
N THR A 270 -3.28 10.33 15.29
CA THR A 270 -3.70 9.18 16.10
C THR A 270 -2.63 8.10 16.14
N LEU A 271 -2.08 7.72 14.98
CA LEU A 271 -0.98 6.74 14.93
C LEU A 271 0.28 7.22 15.66
N ALA A 272 0.53 8.53 15.71
CA ALA A 272 1.65 9.08 16.46
C ALA A 272 1.56 8.89 17.97
N LYS A 273 0.34 8.76 18.51
CA LYS A 273 0.06 8.49 19.93
C LYS A 273 0.20 7.00 20.26
N TYR A 274 -0.43 6.13 19.47
CA TYR A 274 -0.59 4.72 19.83
C TYR A 274 0.37 3.77 19.12
N ARG A 275 0.93 4.17 17.98
CA ARG A 275 1.73 3.30 17.11
C ARG A 275 3.14 3.83 16.90
N ARG A 276 3.65 4.61 17.86
CA ARG A 276 5.00 5.17 17.86
C ARG A 276 5.95 4.28 18.65
N PHE A 277 6.90 3.66 17.95
CA PHE A 277 7.96 2.85 18.55
C PHE A 277 9.33 3.41 18.14
N LYS A 278 10.22 3.65 19.12
CA LYS A 278 11.57 4.19 18.89
C LYS A 278 11.59 5.44 17.97
N GLY A 279 10.61 6.33 18.16
CA GLY A 279 10.48 7.58 17.40
C GLY A 279 9.96 7.45 15.96
N LYS A 280 9.52 6.25 15.54
CA LYS A 280 8.91 5.99 14.23
C LYS A 280 7.47 5.51 14.42
N ILE A 281 6.62 5.80 13.44
CA ILE A 281 5.20 5.43 13.46
C ILE A 281 4.98 4.28 12.49
N PHE A 282 4.23 3.26 12.91
CA PHE A 282 4.07 2.03 12.15
C PHE A 282 2.61 1.63 11.95
N PHE A 283 2.29 1.14 10.76
CA PHE A 283 0.98 0.57 10.45
C PHE A 283 1.09 -0.34 9.23
N GLY A 284 0.56 -1.56 9.28
CA GLY A 284 0.70 -2.54 8.19
C GLY A 284 2.10 -3.14 8.05
N GLN A 285 2.20 -4.18 7.23
CA GLN A 285 3.37 -5.03 7.11
C GLN A 285 3.89 -5.13 5.68
N HIS A 286 5.20 -4.98 5.52
CA HIS A 286 5.87 -5.19 4.24
C HIS A 286 6.05 -6.68 3.97
N MET A 287 5.84 -7.09 2.72
CA MET A 287 5.98 -8.49 2.33
C MET A 287 6.73 -8.66 1.00
N ILE A 288 7.32 -9.83 0.85
CA ILE A 288 7.90 -10.34 -0.41
C ILE A 288 7.23 -11.66 -0.78
N HIS A 289 7.11 -11.92 -2.08
CA HIS A 289 6.61 -13.19 -2.60
C HIS A 289 7.72 -14.24 -2.60
N ASP A 290 7.38 -15.46 -2.19
CA ASP A 290 8.28 -16.60 -2.21
C ASP A 290 7.84 -17.59 -3.30
N ALA A 291 8.46 -17.49 -4.47
CA ALA A 291 8.08 -18.29 -5.64
C ALA A 291 8.40 -19.78 -5.48
N GLU A 292 9.39 -20.17 -4.66
CA GLU A 292 9.77 -21.57 -4.46
C GLU A 292 8.74 -22.33 -3.62
N LEU A 293 8.10 -21.63 -2.68
CA LEU A 293 7.05 -22.18 -1.83
C LEU A 293 5.62 -21.96 -2.39
N SER A 294 5.50 -21.32 -3.55
CA SER A 294 4.22 -20.96 -4.16
C SER A 294 3.80 -21.93 -5.28
N ASP A 295 2.50 -22.10 -5.43
CA ASP A 295 1.91 -22.90 -6.50
C ASP A 295 1.75 -22.07 -7.78
N SER A 296 1.96 -22.70 -8.94
CA SER A 296 1.63 -22.11 -10.25
C SER A 296 0.13 -22.29 -10.56
N PRO A 297 -0.56 -21.30 -11.15
CA PRO A 297 -0.04 -20.00 -11.60
C PRO A 297 0.11 -19.00 -10.45
N PHE A 298 1.11 -18.10 -10.56
CA PHE A 298 1.40 -17.07 -9.57
C PHE A 298 0.38 -15.93 -9.63
N GLU A 299 -0.80 -16.13 -9.07
CA GLU A 299 -1.87 -15.13 -9.04
C GLU A 299 -2.57 -15.05 -7.68
N ILE A 300 -3.10 -13.87 -7.36
CA ILE A 300 -3.97 -13.64 -6.21
C ILE A 300 -5.26 -12.93 -6.63
N LYS A 301 -6.31 -13.07 -5.81
CA LYS A 301 -7.61 -12.42 -6.02
C LYS A 301 -8.26 -12.06 -4.70
N SER A 302 -9.18 -11.11 -4.73
CA SER A 302 -10.07 -10.85 -3.59
C SER A 302 -10.93 -12.09 -3.30
N GLY A 303 -11.21 -12.33 -2.02
CA GLY A 303 -11.87 -13.53 -1.52
C GLY A 303 -10.97 -14.76 -1.38
N ALA A 304 -9.67 -14.67 -1.73
CA ALA A 304 -8.74 -15.75 -1.48
C ALA A 304 -8.58 -16.00 0.03
N LYS A 305 -8.57 -17.29 0.41
CA LYS A 305 -8.28 -17.70 1.79
C LYS A 305 -6.84 -17.34 2.15
N LEU A 306 -6.65 -16.85 3.36
CA LEU A 306 -5.34 -16.59 3.95
C LEU A 306 -5.06 -17.62 5.05
N GLU A 307 -3.87 -18.20 5.03
CA GLU A 307 -3.38 -19.15 6.04
C GLU A 307 -2.10 -18.60 6.65
N ILE A 308 -2.01 -18.63 7.98
CA ILE A 308 -0.80 -18.25 8.70
C ILE A 308 0.09 -19.48 8.77
N LEU A 309 1.27 -19.41 8.16
CA LEU A 309 2.24 -20.51 8.13
C LEU A 309 3.22 -20.41 9.31
N GLU A 310 3.61 -19.18 9.67
CA GLU A 310 4.55 -18.93 10.75
C GLU A 310 4.23 -17.59 11.45
N LYS A 311 4.30 -17.57 12.79
CA LYS A 311 4.21 -16.38 13.64
C LYS A 311 5.52 -16.13 14.38
N PHE A 312 5.77 -14.88 14.77
CA PHE A 312 6.81 -14.55 15.75
C PHE A 312 6.48 -15.17 17.10
N GLN A 313 7.50 -15.66 17.81
CA GLN A 313 7.33 -16.32 19.12
C GLN A 313 7.25 -15.31 20.28
N ASP A 314 7.73 -14.08 20.08
CA ASP A 314 7.71 -13.01 21.07
C ASP A 314 7.41 -11.65 20.39
N GLN A 315 6.48 -10.87 20.96
CA GLN A 315 6.14 -9.52 20.47
C GLN A 315 7.34 -8.56 20.53
N GLN A 316 8.33 -8.83 21.38
CA GLN A 316 9.56 -8.04 21.43
C GLN A 316 10.42 -8.22 20.16
N GLU A 317 10.33 -9.33 19.43
CA GLU A 317 11.06 -9.53 18.16
C GLU A 317 10.53 -8.61 17.05
N ILE A 318 9.22 -8.35 17.02
CA ILE A 318 8.52 -7.56 16.01
C ILE A 318 9.09 -6.13 15.90
N PHE A 319 9.48 -5.54 17.04
CA PHE A 319 10.01 -4.17 17.12
C PHE A 319 11.51 -4.09 17.49
N ARG A 320 12.19 -5.23 17.65
CA ARG A 320 13.64 -5.34 17.90
C ARG A 320 14.37 -5.98 16.73
N LYS A 321 14.69 -5.22 15.67
CA LYS A 321 16.06 -5.30 15.12
C LYS A 321 16.63 -3.90 14.89
N PRO A 322 17.46 -3.39 15.82
CA PRO A 322 18.22 -2.18 15.62
C PRO A 322 19.29 -2.41 14.53
N TYR A 323 19.39 -1.43 13.63
CA TYR A 323 20.60 -0.97 12.95
C TYR A 323 21.81 -1.92 13.12
N GLN A 324 22.03 -2.86 12.20
CA GLN A 324 23.37 -3.41 12.04
C GLN A 324 24.26 -2.26 11.58
N LYS A 325 25.16 -1.79 12.45
CA LYS A 325 26.28 -0.95 12.03
C LYS A 325 27.01 -1.72 10.93
N ILE A 326 26.88 -1.25 9.69
CA ILE A 326 27.82 -1.58 8.62
C ILE A 326 29.19 -1.19 9.18
N LYS A 327 30.06 -2.18 9.41
CA LYS A 327 31.46 -1.91 9.74
C LYS A 327 32.06 -1.13 8.57
N PRO A 328 32.71 0.03 8.81
CA PRO A 328 33.52 0.63 7.77
C PRO A 328 34.60 -0.37 7.36
N HIS A 329 34.72 -0.54 6.05
CA HIS A 329 35.75 -1.30 5.38
C HIS A 329 37.13 -0.88 5.90
N ASP A 330 37.97 -1.86 6.19
CA ASP A 330 39.36 -1.64 6.58
C ASP A 330 40.09 -0.84 5.49
N GLY A 331 40.69 0.27 5.91
CA GLY A 331 41.57 1.12 5.13
C GLY A 331 42.54 1.83 6.07
N ARG A 332 43.73 1.25 6.22
CA ARG A 332 44.98 1.86 6.69
C ARG A 332 45.12 3.30 6.12
N SER A 333 45.75 4.30 6.74
CA SER A 333 46.71 4.38 7.84
C SER A 333 46.80 5.84 8.29
N ASP A 334 47.52 6.03 9.40
CA ASP A 334 48.38 7.17 9.76
C ASP A 334 48.01 7.81 11.09
N GLY A 335 48.99 7.73 11.98
CA GLY A 335 48.83 8.01 13.38
C GLY A 335 49.09 9.46 13.75
N ARG A 336 48.90 9.73 15.03
CA ARG A 336 49.89 10.33 15.93
C ARG A 336 49.31 10.31 17.34
N ASN A 337 50.21 9.97 18.27
CA ASN A 337 50.07 10.16 19.70
C ASN A 337 49.64 11.59 20.04
N ASP A 338 48.87 11.76 21.12
CA ASP A 338 49.38 12.40 22.34
C ASP A 338 48.30 12.47 23.45
N GLY A 339 48.63 11.88 24.61
CA GLY A 339 48.69 12.61 25.87
C GLY A 339 47.41 12.94 26.68
N ARG A 340 47.30 12.23 27.81
CA ARG A 340 47.02 12.72 29.20
C ARG A 340 45.60 13.12 29.63
N GLY A 341 45.29 12.73 30.88
CA GLY A 341 44.32 13.38 31.79
C GLY A 341 43.12 12.49 32.14
N ASP A 342 43.17 11.62 33.16
CA ASP A 342 43.08 11.87 34.61
C ASP A 342 41.63 11.94 35.15
N GLY A 343 41.41 11.26 36.28
CA GLY A 343 40.37 11.60 37.26
C GLY A 343 39.04 10.83 37.26
N GLY A 344 38.82 10.03 38.31
CA GLY A 344 37.64 10.27 39.17
C GLY A 344 36.53 9.21 39.29
N ARG A 345 36.77 8.23 40.18
CA ARG A 345 35.91 7.70 41.27
C ARG A 345 34.37 7.79 41.25
N GLY A 346 33.76 6.69 41.71
CA GLY A 346 32.50 6.59 42.47
C GLY A 346 31.41 5.85 41.69
N GLY A 347 30.74 4.79 42.15
CA GLY A 347 30.50 4.27 43.51
C GLY A 347 29.01 3.92 43.60
N ASP A 348 28.71 2.70 44.07
CA ASP A 348 27.40 2.14 44.49
C ASP A 348 26.35 1.86 43.38
N GLY A 349 25.57 0.77 43.38
CA GLY A 349 25.32 -0.29 44.35
C GLY A 349 23.81 -0.50 44.55
N ARG A 350 23.33 -1.76 44.33
CA ARG A 350 21.99 -2.37 44.65
C ARG A 350 20.86 -2.15 43.63
N SER A 351 20.25 -3.19 43.02
CA SER A 351 19.36 -4.28 43.54
C SER A 351 18.01 -3.69 44.03
N ASP A 352 16.80 -4.17 43.76
CA ASP A 352 16.20 -5.41 43.22
C ASP A 352 14.76 -5.08 42.71
N ALA A 353 14.11 -6.09 42.11
CA ALA A 353 12.68 -6.44 42.24
C ALA A 353 11.87 -6.48 40.93
N GLU A 354 11.55 -7.73 40.57
CA GLU A 354 10.50 -8.16 39.67
C GLU A 354 9.11 -7.84 40.24
N GLU A 355 8.16 -7.48 39.38
CA GLU A 355 6.74 -7.70 39.66
C GLU A 355 6.04 -8.14 38.36
N THR A 356 5.52 -9.37 38.41
CA THR A 356 4.79 -10.04 37.33
C THR A 356 3.30 -9.79 37.52
N GLY A 357 2.66 -9.16 36.53
CA GLY A 357 1.22 -8.96 36.49
C GLY A 357 0.64 -9.53 35.21
N SER A 358 0.08 -10.74 35.29
CA SER A 358 -0.75 -11.34 34.24
C SER A 358 -2.18 -10.82 34.38
N MET A 359 -2.79 -10.38 33.27
CA MET A 359 -4.20 -10.00 33.24
C MET A 359 -4.88 -10.76 32.09
N LEU A 360 -5.59 -11.81 32.46
CA LEU A 360 -6.56 -12.50 31.62
C LEU A 360 -7.82 -11.63 31.56
N CYS A 361 -8.28 -11.32 30.35
CA CYS A 361 -9.58 -10.69 30.13
C CYS A 361 -10.49 -11.69 29.41
N GLU A 362 -11.35 -12.35 30.17
CA GLU A 362 -12.60 -12.92 29.66
C GLU A 362 -13.70 -11.88 29.89
N SER A 363 -14.29 -11.36 28.82
CA SER A 363 -15.66 -10.82 28.87
C SER A 363 -16.35 -11.12 27.55
N THR A 364 -17.46 -11.83 27.67
CA THR A 364 -18.36 -12.19 26.59
C THR A 364 -19.49 -11.17 26.59
N ASP A 365 -19.48 -10.24 25.64
CA ASP A 365 -20.63 -9.37 25.38
C ASP A 365 -21.10 -9.54 23.94
N VAL A 366 -22.32 -10.03 23.80
CA VAL A 366 -23.04 -10.22 22.54
C VAL A 366 -23.61 -8.87 22.11
N VAL A 367 -23.07 -8.29 21.04
CA VAL A 367 -23.59 -7.05 20.43
C VAL A 367 -24.40 -7.39 19.18
N TYR A 368 -25.67 -7.00 19.16
CA TYR A 368 -26.55 -7.11 17.99
C TYR A 368 -26.20 -6.01 16.96
N PHE A 369 -25.91 -6.40 15.71
CA PHE A 369 -25.72 -5.46 14.60
C PHE A 369 -27.07 -5.00 14.03
N GLY A 370 -27.38 -3.71 14.15
CA GLY A 370 -28.42 -3.04 13.36
C GLY A 370 -27.81 -2.48 12.07
N VAL A 371 -28.14 -3.07 10.92
CA VAL A 371 -27.70 -2.58 9.61
C VAL A 371 -28.65 -1.49 9.13
N VAL A 372 -28.16 -0.26 8.97
CA VAL A 372 -28.89 0.82 8.26
C VAL A 372 -28.43 0.83 6.81
N LEU A 373 -29.17 0.15 5.93
CA LEU A 373 -28.97 0.23 4.48
C LEU A 373 -29.67 1.49 3.94
N LYS A 374 -28.90 2.52 3.57
CA LYS A 374 -29.37 3.53 2.61
C LYS A 374 -29.03 3.04 1.20
N SER A 375 -29.90 2.23 0.62
CA SER A 375 -29.81 1.81 -0.78
C SER A 375 -30.59 2.79 -1.64
N THR A 376 -29.89 3.62 -2.42
CA THR A 376 -30.50 4.35 -3.53
C THR A 376 -30.59 3.40 -4.73
N PHE A 377 -31.80 2.99 -5.10
CA PHE A 377 -32.04 2.22 -6.32
C PHE A 377 -32.29 3.17 -7.49
N ILE A 378 -31.54 3.03 -8.57
CA ILE A 378 -31.87 3.63 -9.87
C ILE A 378 -32.69 2.59 -10.63
N ILE A 379 -33.99 2.80 -10.74
CA ILE A 379 -34.86 1.99 -11.59
C ILE A 379 -34.80 2.59 -13.00
N VAL A 380 -34.22 1.85 -13.95
CA VAL A 380 -34.32 2.16 -15.38
C VAL A 380 -35.48 1.34 -15.93
N ASN A 381 -36.63 1.96 -16.16
CA ASN A 381 -37.74 1.29 -16.83
C ASN A 381 -37.42 1.13 -18.32
N LYS A 382 -37.38 -0.12 -18.80
CA LYS A 382 -37.45 -0.44 -20.23
C LYS A 382 -38.93 -0.59 -20.59
N TYR A 383 -39.47 0.34 -21.35
CA TYR A 383 -40.77 0.16 -21.99
C TYR A 383 -40.55 -0.53 -23.33
N ASP A 384 -41.10 -1.74 -23.52
CA ASP A 384 -41.18 -2.38 -24.83
C ASP A 384 -42.52 -1.99 -25.46
N ASP A 385 -42.50 -1.00 -26.35
CA ASP A 385 -43.65 -0.71 -27.22
C ASP A 385 -43.65 -1.72 -28.37
N ASN A 386 -44.56 -2.68 -28.30
CA ASN A 386 -45.02 -3.44 -29.45
C ASN A 386 -45.86 -2.51 -30.34
N ASP A 387 -45.23 -1.76 -31.26
CA ASP A 387 -45.74 -1.66 -32.63
C ASP A 387 -44.82 -0.86 -33.58
N THR A 388 -44.60 -1.45 -34.75
CA THR A 388 -44.20 -0.83 -36.02
C THR A 388 -42.81 -0.16 -36.18
N LYS A 389 -41.98 -0.87 -36.95
CA LYS A 389 -40.93 -0.46 -37.92
C LYS A 389 -40.39 1.00 -37.89
N THR A 390 -39.06 1.05 -37.82
CA THR A 390 -38.11 2.14 -38.19
C THR A 390 -37.85 3.25 -37.17
N SER A 391 -36.67 3.20 -36.53
CA SER A 391 -35.70 4.28 -36.25
C SER A 391 -35.00 4.12 -34.89
N THR A 392 -33.83 4.74 -34.77
CA THR A 392 -32.75 4.54 -33.78
C THR A 392 -33.13 4.83 -32.31
N PRO A 393 -32.52 4.16 -31.32
CA PRO A 393 -32.81 4.40 -29.89
C PRO A 393 -32.22 5.75 -29.43
N ARG A 394 -33.07 6.65 -28.94
CA ARG A 394 -32.67 7.86 -28.19
C ARG A 394 -32.68 7.56 -26.69
N TRP A 395 -31.59 7.89 -26.00
CA TRP A 395 -31.52 7.90 -24.54
C TRP A 395 -32.04 9.23 -24.01
N THR A 396 -33.03 9.22 -23.12
CA THR A 396 -33.48 10.44 -22.41
C THR A 396 -32.86 10.53 -21.02
N THR A 397 -32.56 11.76 -20.59
CA THR A 397 -31.94 12.13 -19.31
C THR A 397 -32.77 11.71 -18.08
N PRO A 398 -32.16 11.26 -16.97
CA PRO A 398 -32.90 10.92 -15.76
C PRO A 398 -33.37 12.18 -15.02
N THR A 399 -34.64 12.21 -14.60
CA THR A 399 -35.18 13.24 -13.70
C THR A 399 -35.08 12.76 -12.26
N ILE A 400 -34.46 13.55 -11.37
CA ILE A 400 -34.36 13.27 -9.93
C ILE A 400 -35.64 13.75 -9.24
N LEU A 401 -36.42 12.83 -8.66
CA LEU A 401 -37.50 13.17 -7.73
C LEU A 401 -36.99 13.08 -6.29
N GLY A 402 -37.31 14.11 -5.50
CA GLY A 402 -36.64 14.50 -4.27
C GLY A 402 -36.91 13.67 -3.00
N SER A 403 -36.27 14.14 -1.92
CA SER A 403 -36.16 13.50 -0.60
C SER A 403 -37.48 13.41 0.17
N VAL A 404 -37.66 12.35 0.96
CA VAL A 404 -38.65 12.31 2.04
C VAL A 404 -37.92 12.09 3.37
N ALA A 405 -38.01 13.09 4.24
CA ALA A 405 -37.60 13.03 5.63
C ALA A 405 -38.72 12.33 6.45
N GLY A 406 -38.36 11.28 7.17
CA GLY A 406 -39.25 10.59 8.12
C GLY A 406 -38.54 10.40 9.45
N ALA A 407 -38.93 11.20 10.45
CA ALA A 407 -38.47 11.06 11.83
C ALA A 407 -39.20 9.89 12.51
N HIS A 408 -38.46 8.98 13.14
CA HIS A 408 -39.02 8.02 14.09
C HIS A 408 -38.22 8.05 15.39
N ARG A 409 -38.89 8.46 16.47
CA ARG A 409 -38.46 8.30 17.87
C ARG A 409 -38.59 6.82 18.24
N TYR A 410 -37.57 6.25 18.89
CA TYR A 410 -37.71 5.00 19.64
C TYR A 410 -37.42 5.25 21.11
N PHE A 411 -38.34 4.78 21.95
CA PHE A 411 -38.24 4.73 23.41
C PHE A 411 -37.32 3.58 23.80
N PHE A 412 -36.35 3.84 24.67
CA PHE A 412 -35.61 2.80 25.40
C PHE A 412 -36.35 2.48 26.70
N CYS A 413 -36.61 1.20 26.95
CA CYS A 413 -36.92 0.68 28.28
C CYS A 413 -35.77 -0.25 28.69
N ARG A 414 -35.35 -0.11 29.95
CA ARG A 414 -34.07 -0.55 30.54
C ARG A 414 -33.66 -1.99 30.29
#